data_AF-A0A2H0V135-F1
#
_entry.id   AF-A0A2H0V135-F1
#
_cell.length_a   1.000
_cell.length_b   1.000
_cell.length_c   1.000
_cell.angle_alpha   90.00
_cell.angle_beta   90.00
_cell.angle_gamma   90.00
#
_symmetry.space_group_name_H-M   'P 1'
#
loop_
_entity.id
_entity.type
_entity.pdbx_description
1 polymer ?
#
loop_
_entity_poly.entity_id
_entity_poly.type
_entity_poly.pdbx_seq_one_letter_code
_entity_poly.pdbx_strand_id
1 'polypeptide(L)'
;MITERSVSEVRARCNPILGRPDLIDKINRCTPSAATIVIKTETGDEGLAKAGRWLRILYRDYPGEYKTLMAENQSSRTITVRQE
;
A
#
# COMPACT_ATOMS: atom_id res chain seq x y z
N MET A 1 -19.65 -16.32 -1.66
CA MET A 1 -18.39 -16.42 -2.44
C MET A 1 -17.42 -15.37 -1.91
N ILE A 2 -16.77 -15.66 -0.79
CA ILE A 2 -15.60 -14.89 -0.36
C ILE A 2 -14.45 -15.63 -1.02
N THR A 3 -13.97 -15.14 -2.16
CA THR A 3 -12.72 -15.66 -2.70
C THR A 3 -11.66 -15.32 -1.67
N GLU A 4 -11.06 -16.35 -1.08
CA GLU A 4 -9.86 -16.25 -0.27
C GLU A 4 -8.80 -15.55 -1.12
N ARG A 5 -8.78 -14.23 -1.08
CA ARG A 5 -7.72 -13.43 -1.66
C ARG A 5 -6.50 -13.77 -0.84
N SER A 6 -5.65 -14.67 -1.37
CA SER A 6 -4.38 -14.98 -0.71
C SER A 6 -3.70 -13.67 -0.37
N VAL A 7 -3.18 -13.59 0.85
CA VAL A 7 -2.50 -12.41 1.38
C VAL A 7 -1.45 -11.87 0.38
N SER A 8 -0.77 -12.76 -0.33
CA SER A 8 0.19 -12.45 -1.41
C SER A 8 -0.43 -11.63 -2.55
N GLU A 9 -1.68 -11.90 -2.94
CA GLU A 9 -2.37 -11.11 -3.97
C GLU A 9 -2.75 -9.72 -3.44
N VAL A 10 -3.20 -9.62 -2.18
CA VAL A 10 -3.48 -8.32 -1.55
C VAL A 10 -2.19 -7.49 -1.47
N ARG A 11 -1.07 -8.11 -1.10
CA ARG A 11 0.26 -7.47 -1.09
C ARG A 11 0.68 -7.01 -2.48
N ALA A 12 0.51 -7.84 -3.51
CA ALA A 12 0.81 -7.46 -4.90
C ALA A 12 -0.01 -6.26 -5.38
N ARG A 13 -1.29 -6.16 -4.96
CA ARG A 13 -2.16 -5.02 -5.28
C ARG A 13 -1.74 -3.72 -4.57
N CYS A 14 -1.01 -3.82 -3.47
CA CYS A 14 -0.46 -2.65 -2.75
C CYS A 14 0.84 -2.14 -3.39
N ASN A 15 1.54 -2.95 -4.19
CA ASN A 15 2.85 -2.63 -4.77
C ASN A 15 2.98 -1.22 -5.39
N PRO A 16 2.05 -0.74 -6.24
CA PRO A 16 2.21 0.56 -6.90
C PRO A 16 2.17 1.75 -5.93
N ILE A 17 1.59 1.60 -4.73
CA ILE A 17 1.57 2.68 -3.73
C ILE A 17 2.74 2.65 -2.75
N LEU A 18 3.48 1.53 -2.67
CA LEU A 18 4.59 1.36 -1.73
C LEU A 18 5.72 2.38 -1.95
N GLY A 19 5.93 2.82 -3.18
CA GLY A 19 6.93 3.84 -3.51
C GLY A 19 6.57 5.27 -3.08
N ARG A 20 5.35 5.52 -2.57
CA ARG A 20 4.83 6.85 -2.25
C ARG A 20 4.49 6.98 -0.75
N PRO A 21 5.49 7.19 0.11
CA PRO A 21 5.28 7.30 1.57
C PRO A 21 4.31 8.42 1.95
N ASP A 22 4.30 9.53 1.23
CA ASP A 22 3.34 10.63 1.42
C ASP A 22 1.88 10.18 1.29
N LEU A 23 1.59 9.30 0.33
CA LEU A 23 0.24 8.74 0.17
C LEU A 23 -0.07 7.75 1.28
N ILE A 24 0.91 6.94 1.70
CA ILE A 24 0.74 5.94 2.77
C ILE A 24 0.36 6.61 4.09
N ASP A 25 1.02 7.72 4.46
CA ASP A 25 0.67 8.48 5.65
C ASP A 25 -0.78 9.02 5.57
N LYS A 26 -1.18 9.58 4.42
CA LYS A 26 -2.55 10.07 4.19
C LYS A 26 -3.59 8.94 4.31
N ILE A 27 -3.30 7.76 3.78
CA ILE A 27 -4.19 6.58 3.82
C ILE A 27 -4.39 6.09 5.26
N ASN A 28 -3.32 6.07 6.06
CA ASN A 28 -3.39 5.60 7.44
C ASN A 28 -4.32 6.47 8.30
N ARG A 29 -4.44 7.75 7.97
CA ARG A 29 -5.32 8.71 8.65
C ARG A 29 -6.78 8.66 8.16
N CYS A 30 -7.08 7.91 7.09
CA CYS A 30 -8.37 7.91 6.41
C CYS A 30 -9.10 6.55 6.46
N THR A 31 -10.39 6.54 6.10
CA THR A 31 -11.13 5.30 5.83
C THR A 31 -10.76 4.74 4.45
N PRO A 32 -10.95 3.43 4.16
CA PRO A 32 -10.62 2.87 2.84
C PRO A 32 -11.34 3.54 1.67
N SER A 33 -12.57 4.01 1.89
CA SER A 33 -13.33 4.79 0.90
C SER A 33 -12.70 6.18 0.70
N ALA A 34 -12.36 6.88 1.78
CA ALA A 34 -11.71 8.19 1.70
C ALA A 34 -10.30 8.10 1.07
N ALA A 35 -9.53 7.06 1.37
CA ALA A 35 -8.21 6.82 0.79
C ALA A 35 -8.26 6.76 -0.75
N THR A 36 -9.28 6.10 -1.31
CA THR A 36 -9.47 6.03 -2.76
C THR A 36 -9.68 7.42 -3.36
N ILE A 37 -10.53 8.23 -2.73
CA ILE A 37 -10.85 9.58 -3.19
C ILE A 37 -9.63 10.48 -3.09
N VAL A 38 -8.96 10.50 -1.93
CA VAL A 38 -7.77 11.34 -1.68
C VAL A 38 -6.67 11.03 -2.70
N ILE A 39 -6.34 9.76 -2.92
CA ILE A 39 -5.30 9.41 -3.89
C ILE A 39 -5.73 9.77 -5.31
N LYS A 40 -6.98 9.47 -5.70
CA LYS A 40 -7.47 9.79 -7.05
C LYS A 40 -7.45 11.29 -7.31
N THR A 41 -7.80 12.11 -6.31
CA THR A 41 -7.74 13.57 -6.39
C THR A 41 -6.30 14.08 -6.47
N GLU A 42 -5.37 13.47 -5.73
CA GLU A 42 -3.97 13.91 -5.68
C GLU A 42 -3.14 13.48 -6.89
N THR A 43 -3.33 12.25 -7.37
CA THR A 43 -2.48 11.66 -8.42
C THR A 43 -3.15 11.61 -9.79
N GLY A 44 -4.48 11.71 -9.84
CA GLY A 44 -5.27 11.40 -11.04
C GLY A 44 -5.23 9.92 -11.44
N ASP A 45 -4.52 9.06 -10.69
CA ASP A 45 -4.24 7.68 -11.07
C ASP A 45 -5.18 6.72 -10.36
N GLU A 46 -6.03 6.05 -11.14
CA GLU A 46 -7.00 5.10 -10.59
C GLU A 46 -6.34 3.81 -10.08
N GLY A 47 -5.18 3.45 -10.61
CA GLY A 47 -4.39 2.29 -10.14
C GLY A 47 -3.89 2.50 -8.72
N LEU A 48 -3.31 3.68 -8.44
CA LEU A 48 -2.87 4.10 -7.11
C LEU A 48 -4.05 4.22 -6.15
N ALA A 49 -5.18 4.76 -6.60
CA ALA A 49 -6.38 4.87 -5.77
C ALA A 49 -6.90 3.50 -5.32
N LYS A 50 -6.95 2.52 -6.25
CA LYS A 50 -7.31 1.13 -5.93
C LYS A 50 -6.28 0.50 -5.00
N ALA A 51 -4.98 0.72 -5.23
CA ALA A 51 -3.91 0.19 -4.39
C ALA A 51 -3.97 0.72 -2.96
N GLY A 52 -4.27 2.01 -2.77
CA GLY A 52 -4.42 2.59 -1.43
C GLY A 52 -5.62 2.04 -0.66
N ARG A 53 -6.72 1.73 -1.36
CA ARG A 53 -7.84 1.01 -0.76
C ARG A 53 -7.41 -0.37 -0.25
N TRP A 54 -6.67 -1.13 -1.05
CA TRP A 54 -6.14 -2.43 -0.66
C TRP A 54 -5.16 -2.32 0.51
N LEU A 55 -4.30 -1.30 0.52
CA LEU A 55 -3.35 -1.06 1.61
C LEU A 55 -4.08 -0.81 2.94
N ARG A 56 -5.17 -0.04 2.92
CA ARG A 56 -5.98 0.21 4.12
C ARG A 56 -6.72 -1.04 4.60
N ILE A 57 -7.17 -1.89 3.69
CA ILE A 57 -7.75 -3.20 4.03
C ILE A 57 -6.69 -4.10 4.66
N LEU A 58 -5.50 -4.17 4.07
CA LEU A 58 -4.37 -4.95 4.59
C LEU A 58 -3.98 -4.48 6.00
N TYR A 59 -3.90 -3.16 6.22
CA TYR A 59 -3.65 -2.60 7.55
C TYR A 59 -4.69 -3.03 8.59
N ARG A 60 -5.97 -3.08 8.20
CA ARG A 60 -7.09 -3.39 9.10
C ARG A 60 -7.21 -4.89 9.40
N ASP A 61 -7.08 -5.71 8.36
CA ASP A 61 -7.40 -7.15 8.38
C ASP A 61 -6.16 -8.01 8.66
N TYR A 62 -4.99 -7.58 8.17
CA TYR A 62 -3.71 -8.28 8.27
C TYR A 62 -2.59 -7.33 8.72
N PRO A 63 -2.65 -6.78 9.95
CA PRO A 63 -1.68 -5.78 10.42
C PRO A 63 -0.23 -6.31 10.45
N GLY A 64 -0.03 -7.61 10.66
CA GLY A 64 1.30 -8.24 10.59
C GLY A 64 1.89 -8.17 9.17
N GLU A 65 1.09 -8.52 8.17
CA GLU A 65 1.50 -8.49 6.76
C GLU A 65 1.72 -7.07 6.25
N TYR A 66 0.90 -6.12 6.72
CA TYR A 66 1.15 -4.71 6.46
C TYR A 66 2.52 -4.27 6.99
N LYS A 67 2.87 -4.62 8.24
CA LYS A 67 4.19 -4.29 8.81
C LYS A 67 5.32 -4.93 8.02
N THR A 68 5.20 -6.21 7.66
CA THR A 68 6.19 -6.90 6.82
C THR A 68 6.36 -6.20 5.48
N LEU A 69 5.25 -5.87 4.80
CA LEU A 69 5.27 -5.17 3.50
C LEU A 69 5.91 -3.77 3.59
N MET A 70 5.62 -3.02 4.65
CA MET A 70 6.24 -1.72 4.90
C MET A 70 7.73 -1.86 5.19
N ALA A 71 8.13 -2.85 5.99
CA ALA A 71 9.52 -3.12 6.32
C ALA A 71 10.32 -3.57 5.10
N GLU A 72 9.78 -4.46 4.26
CA GLU A 72 10.40 -4.87 3.00
C GLU A 72 10.59 -3.69 2.06
N ASN A 73 9.58 -2.85 1.88
CA ASN A 73 9.69 -1.69 1.02
C ASN A 73 10.68 -0.64 1.54
N GLN A 74 10.79 -0.46 2.86
CA GLN A 74 11.84 0.36 3.46
C GLN A 74 13.23 -0.29 3.28
N SER A 75 13.33 -1.61 3.44
CA SER A 75 14.59 -2.35 3.29
C SER A 75 15.09 -2.39 1.84
N SER A 76 14.18 -2.49 0.85
CA SER A 76 14.53 -2.41 -0.57
C SER A 76 15.12 -1.04 -0.94
N ARG A 77 14.77 0.03 -0.22
CA ARG A 77 15.41 1.35 -0.40
C ARG A 77 16.79 1.46 0.26
N THR A 78 17.16 0.56 1.16
CA THR A 78 18.47 0.55 1.83
C THR A 78 19.52 -0.28 1.07
N ILE A 79 19.12 -1.15 0.13
CA ILE A 79 20.02 -1.94 -0.72
C ILE A 79 20.19 -1.29 -2.11
N THR A 80 20.54 0.00 -2.17
CA THR A 80 21.18 0.61 -3.36
C THR A 80 22.13 1.73 -2.90
N VAL A 81 22.88 1.47 -1.84
CA VAL A 81 24.11 2.22 -1.53
C VAL A 81 25.20 1.21 -1.22
N ARG A 82 25.68 0.51 -2.25
CA ARG A 82 27.07 0.05 -2.33
C ARG A 82 27.52 0.21 -3.77
N GLN A 83 28.07 1.39 -4.05
CA GLN A 83 29.03 1.63 -5.12
C GLN A 83 30.28 0.80 -4.80
N GLU A 84 30.74 -0.04 -5.72
CA GLU A 84 32.03 0.08 -6.45
C GLU A 84 32.15 -1.04 -7.49
#